data_AF-A0A3D3YK45-F1
#
_entry.id   AF-A0A3D3YK45-F1
#
_cell.length_a   1.000
_cell.length_b   1.000
_cell.length_c   1.000
_cell.angle_alpha   90.00
_cell.angle_beta   90.00
_cell.angle_gamma   90.00
#
_symmetry.space_group_name_H-M   'P 1'
#
loop_
_entity.id
_entity.type
_entity.pdbx_description
1 polymer ?
#
loop_
_entity_poly.entity_id
_entity_poly.type
_entity_poly.pdbx_seq_one_letter_code
_entity_poly.pdbx_strand_id
1 'polypeptide(L)'
;MKTLAKFLFSLSLLAGLTACDDDAPTTGEIVLDIEKYMYVQSISIYTELGNKIYENREYLYEGGRLSIPLNPGNYRISTYGYSDCTFQIQAGHTTRIDYDQHGNGVVTYD
;
A
#
# COMPACT_ATOMS: atom_id res chain seq x y z
N MET A 1 -60.71 32.39 18.91
CA MET A 1 -60.52 32.00 17.50
C MET A 1 -59.19 32.55 17.00
N LYS A 2 -58.29 31.69 16.54
CA LYS A 2 -57.29 31.89 15.47
C LYS A 2 -56.64 30.54 15.16
N THR A 3 -57.38 29.80 14.34
CA THR A 3 -56.95 29.01 13.17
C THR A 3 -55.70 28.10 13.24
N LEU A 4 -56.02 26.80 13.24
CA LEU A 4 -55.34 25.64 12.66
C LEU A 4 -54.37 25.90 11.49
N ALA A 5 -53.23 25.20 11.48
CA ALA A 5 -52.92 24.23 10.41
C ALA A 5 -51.73 23.33 10.80
N LYS A 6 -51.98 22.02 10.76
CA LYS A 6 -50.98 20.95 10.82
C LYS A 6 -50.03 21.08 9.64
N PHE A 7 -48.73 20.96 9.88
CA PHE A 7 -47.80 20.47 8.86
C PHE A 7 -46.97 19.35 9.48
N LEU A 8 -47.52 18.13 9.36
CA LEU A 8 -46.70 16.94 9.23
C LEU A 8 -45.90 17.11 7.93
N PHE A 9 -44.58 17.16 8.03
CA PHE A 9 -43.72 16.60 7.00
C PHE A 9 -42.53 15.94 7.70
N SER A 10 -42.78 14.71 8.12
CA SER A 10 -41.76 13.67 8.11
C SER A 10 -41.17 13.59 6.70
N LEU A 11 -39.98 14.15 6.51
CA LEU A 11 -39.11 13.76 5.40
C LEU A 11 -37.80 13.28 6.01
N SER A 12 -37.83 11.99 6.33
CA SER A 12 -36.66 11.14 6.41
C SER A 12 -35.69 11.45 5.25
N LEU A 13 -34.58 12.11 5.55
CA LEU A 13 -33.34 11.92 4.79
C LEU A 13 -32.42 11.01 5.60
N LEU A 14 -32.86 9.75 5.73
CA LEU A 14 -31.93 8.63 5.81
C LEU A 14 -31.48 8.36 4.37
N ALA A 15 -30.56 9.17 3.87
CA ALA A 15 -29.90 8.98 2.59
C ALA A 15 -28.50 9.59 2.67
N GLY A 16 -27.67 8.92 3.46
CA GLY A 16 -26.24 9.15 3.55
C GLY A 16 -25.53 7.87 3.97
N LEU A 17 -26.11 6.70 3.65
CA LEU A 17 -25.30 5.54 3.34
C LEU A 17 -24.52 5.96 2.11
N THR A 18 -23.31 6.48 2.32
CA THR A 18 -22.31 6.42 1.26
C THR A 18 -22.36 4.98 0.79
N ALA A 19 -22.67 4.75 -0.48
CA ALA A 19 -22.35 3.47 -1.07
C ALA A 19 -20.86 3.27 -0.74
N CYS A 20 -20.56 2.38 0.21
CA CYS A 20 -19.28 1.69 0.16
C CYS A 20 -19.38 0.98 -1.16
N ASP A 21 -18.79 1.56 -2.21
CA ASP A 21 -18.57 0.85 -3.45
C ASP A 21 -17.99 -0.51 -3.05
N ASP A 22 -18.71 -1.59 -3.35
CA ASP A 22 -18.22 -2.96 -3.14
C ASP A 22 -16.91 -3.21 -3.93
N ASP A 23 -16.54 -2.28 -4.82
CA ASP A 23 -15.32 -2.27 -5.62
C ASP A 23 -14.18 -1.43 -5.02
N ALA A 24 -14.31 -0.93 -3.78
CA ALA A 24 -13.20 -0.25 -3.13
C ALA A 24 -11.98 -1.20 -3.01
N PRO A 25 -10.77 -0.78 -3.42
CA PRO A 25 -9.60 -1.64 -3.36
C PRO A 25 -9.39 -2.16 -1.93
N THR A 26 -9.18 -3.46 -1.79
CA THR A 26 -8.92 -4.08 -0.47
C THR A 26 -7.44 -4.23 -0.17
N THR A 27 -6.58 -4.02 -1.17
CA THR A 27 -5.12 -4.09 -1.09
C THR A 27 -4.50 -2.78 -1.57
N GLY A 28 -3.28 -2.51 -1.11
CA GLY A 28 -2.38 -1.56 -1.77
C GLY A 28 -1.29 -2.31 -2.52
N GLU A 29 -0.36 -1.57 -3.13
CA GLU A 29 0.80 -2.15 -3.80
C GLU A 29 2.11 -1.60 -3.23
N ILE A 30 3.10 -2.48 -3.10
CA ILE A 30 4.50 -2.08 -2.95
C ILE A 30 5.20 -2.24 -4.29
N VAL A 31 5.89 -1.19 -4.73
CA VAL A 31 6.70 -1.16 -5.93
C VAL A 31 8.15 -0.95 -5.54
N LEU A 32 9.04 -1.81 -6.04
CA LEU A 32 10.47 -1.63 -5.95
C LEU A 32 11.00 -1.33 -7.34
N ASP A 33 11.65 -0.18 -7.48
CA ASP A 33 12.39 0.17 -8.68
C ASP A 33 13.89 -0.01 -8.38
N ILE A 34 14.52 -0.92 -9.13
CA ILE A 34 15.94 -1.26 -8.98
C ILE A 34 16.69 -0.72 -10.19
N GLU A 35 17.68 0.13 -9.93
CA GLU A 35 18.50 0.70 -10.99
C GLU A 35 19.29 -0.38 -11.75
N LYS A 36 19.56 -0.10 -13.02
CA LYS A 36 20.33 -0.99 -13.87
C LYS A 36 21.73 -1.21 -13.28
N TYR A 37 22.24 -2.45 -13.37
CA TYR A 37 23.55 -2.87 -12.84
C TYR A 37 23.62 -3.00 -11.32
N MET A 38 22.51 -2.81 -10.60
CA MET A 38 22.42 -3.14 -9.19
C MET A 38 22.26 -4.66 -9.01
N TYR A 39 23.10 -5.28 -8.19
CA TYR A 39 23.02 -6.70 -7.89
C TYR A 39 22.13 -6.93 -6.67
N VAL A 40 20.85 -7.27 -6.89
CA VAL A 40 19.94 -7.69 -5.82
C VAL A 40 19.89 -9.21 -5.80
N GLN A 41 20.36 -9.82 -4.70
CA GLN A 41 20.43 -11.28 -4.56
C GLN A 41 19.13 -11.89 -4.03
N SER A 42 18.46 -11.19 -3.13
CA SER A 42 17.16 -11.60 -2.62
C SER A 42 16.39 -10.44 -2.03
N ILE A 43 15.07 -10.53 -2.12
CA ILE A 43 14.11 -9.61 -1.53
C ILE A 43 13.19 -10.42 -0.64
N SER A 44 12.98 -9.97 0.59
CA SER A 44 12.06 -10.59 1.54
C SER A 44 11.19 -9.54 2.20
N ILE A 45 9.88 -9.80 2.29
CA ILE A 45 8.94 -8.92 3.00
C ILE A 45 8.47 -9.64 4.26
N TYR A 46 8.48 -8.89 5.35
CA TYR A 46 8.06 -9.32 6.67
C TYR A 46 6.91 -8.45 7.15
N THR A 47 5.96 -9.05 7.86
CA THR A 47 4.99 -8.28 8.65
C THR A 47 5.69 -7.55 9.80
N GLU A 48 5.00 -6.58 10.42
CA GLU A 48 5.45 -5.93 11.65
C GLU A 48 5.84 -6.91 12.78
N LEU A 49 5.16 -8.07 12.83
CA LEU A 49 5.44 -9.14 13.80
C LEU A 49 6.67 -10.00 13.43
N GLY A 50 7.33 -9.71 12.32
CA GLY A 50 8.52 -10.43 11.86
C GLY A 50 8.24 -11.70 11.05
N ASN A 51 6.99 -11.96 10.65
CA ASN A 51 6.66 -13.11 9.82
C ASN A 51 7.02 -12.84 8.37
N LYS A 52 7.85 -13.67 7.74
CA LYS A 52 8.15 -13.57 6.30
C LYS A 52 6.91 -13.98 5.48
N ILE A 53 6.45 -13.10 4.62
CA ILE A 53 5.26 -13.29 3.78
C ILE A 53 5.58 -13.35 2.28
N TYR A 54 6.78 -12.90 1.89
CA TYR A 54 7.25 -12.91 0.52
C TYR A 54 8.75 -13.16 0.48
N GLU A 55 9.20 -13.89 -0.53
CA GLU A 55 10.62 -14.05 -0.87
C GLU A 55 10.77 -14.14 -2.39
N ASN A 56 11.66 -13.33 -2.94
CA ASN A 56 12.11 -13.42 -4.33
C ASN A 56 13.64 -13.59 -4.33
N ARG A 57 14.13 -14.55 -5.11
CA ARG A 57 15.57 -14.87 -5.27
C ARG A 57 16.03 -14.71 -6.72
N GLU A 58 15.18 -14.18 -7.59
CA GLU A 58 15.55 -13.88 -8.96
C GLU A 58 16.49 -12.69 -8.96
N TYR A 59 17.61 -12.84 -9.66
CA TYR A 59 18.63 -11.81 -9.75
C TYR A 59 18.14 -10.69 -10.68
N LEU A 60 17.87 -9.52 -10.11
CA LEU A 60 17.45 -8.32 -10.87
C LEU A 60 18.67 -7.52 -11.35
N TYR A 61 19.61 -8.18 -12.03
CA TYR A 61 20.89 -7.58 -12.44
C TYR A 61 20.76 -6.52 -13.54
N GLU A 62 19.76 -6.65 -14.42
CA GLU A 62 19.53 -5.69 -15.51
C GLU A 62 18.70 -4.48 -15.08
N GLY A 63 18.52 -4.30 -13.76
CA GLY A 63 17.48 -3.44 -13.23
C GLY A 63 16.09 -4.06 -13.44
N GLY A 64 15.09 -3.46 -12.84
CA GLY A 64 13.73 -3.97 -12.99
C GLY A 64 12.77 -3.36 -11.99
N ARG A 65 11.49 -3.59 -12.25
CA ARG A 65 10.41 -3.17 -11.39
C ARG A 65 9.70 -4.41 -10.83
N LEU A 66 9.61 -4.48 -9.51
CA LEU A 66 8.84 -5.50 -8.81
C LEU A 66 7.60 -4.85 -8.20
N SER A 67 6.41 -5.35 -8.52
CA SER A 67 5.14 -4.91 -7.93
C SER A 67 4.51 -6.07 -7.16
N ILE A 68 4.12 -5.84 -5.91
CA ILE A 68 3.51 -6.85 -5.05
C ILE A 68 2.26 -6.24 -4.39
N PRO A 69 1.07 -6.81 -4.60
CA PRO A 69 -0.11 -6.41 -3.85
C PRO A 69 0.00 -6.93 -2.41
N LEU A 70 -0.31 -6.06 -1.45
CA LEU A 70 -0.29 -6.36 -0.03
C LEU A 70 -1.57 -5.84 0.64
N ASN A 71 -2.01 -6.55 1.68
CA ASN A 71 -3.06 -6.03 2.55
C ASN A 71 -2.57 -4.76 3.27
N PRO A 72 -3.47 -3.86 3.68
CA PRO A 72 -3.07 -2.71 4.47
C PRO A 72 -2.38 -3.12 5.78
N GLY A 73 -1.32 -2.39 6.15
CA GLY A 73 -0.54 -2.69 7.35
C GLY A 73 0.89 -2.20 7.29
N ASN A 74 1.64 -2.45 8.37
CA ASN A 74 3.06 -2.12 8.45
C ASN A 74 3.91 -3.33 8.09
N TYR A 75 4.95 -3.08 7.32
CA TYR A 75 5.84 -4.10 6.79
C TYR A 75 7.29 -3.66 6.88
N ARG A 76 8.17 -4.64 6.81
CA ARG A 76 9.60 -4.44 6.61
C ARG A 76 10.04 -5.22 5.38
N ILE A 77 10.80 -4.57 4.51
CA ILE A 77 11.51 -5.25 3.43
C ILE A 77 12.97 -5.39 3.81
N SER A 78 13.53 -6.54 3.49
CA SER A 78 14.95 -6.81 3.58
C SER A 78 15.45 -7.24 2.21
N THR A 79 16.44 -6.52 1.72
CA THR A 79 17.04 -6.75 0.41
C THR A 79 18.51 -7.04 0.63
N TYR A 80 18.96 -8.25 0.28
CA TYR A 80 20.32 -8.66 0.59
C TYR A 80 21.35 -7.75 -0.10
N GLY A 81 22.21 -7.11 0.69
CA GLY A 81 23.22 -6.16 0.23
C GLY A 81 22.78 -4.69 0.22
N TYR A 82 21.58 -4.40 0.72
CA TYR A 82 20.93 -3.07 0.70
C TYR A 82 20.37 -2.78 2.09
N SER A 83 19.98 -1.54 2.34
CA SER A 83 19.32 -1.17 3.59
C SER A 83 17.94 -1.81 3.69
N ASP A 84 17.60 -2.31 4.88
CA ASP A 84 16.22 -2.67 5.19
C ASP A 84 15.35 -1.40 5.27
N CYS A 85 14.12 -1.47 4.77
CA CYS A 85 13.16 -0.38 4.84
C CYS A 85 11.89 -0.83 5.56
N THR A 86 11.32 0.05 6.39
CA THR A 86 9.97 -0.12 6.96
C THR A 86 8.99 0.77 6.20
N PHE A 87 7.82 0.23 5.88
CA PHE A 87 6.82 0.95 5.10
C PHE A 87 5.40 0.55 5.50
N GLN A 88 4.43 1.37 5.12
CA GLN A 88 3.02 1.14 5.39
C GLN A 88 2.30 0.96 4.06
N ILE A 89 1.41 -0.02 3.98
CA ILE A 89 0.52 -0.21 2.84
C ILE A 89 -0.87 0.31 3.20
N GLN A 90 -1.44 1.06 2.26
CA GLN A 90 -2.81 1.56 2.33
C GLN A 90 -3.58 1.04 1.12
N ALA A 91 -4.83 0.65 1.35
CA ALA A 91 -5.71 0.15 0.30
C ALA A 91 -5.89 1.21 -0.80
N GLY A 92 -5.71 0.81 -2.06
CA GLY A 92 -5.84 1.70 -3.22
C GLY A 92 -4.65 2.62 -3.49
N HIS A 93 -3.59 2.52 -2.69
CA HIS A 93 -2.38 3.36 -2.80
C HIS A 93 -1.15 2.54 -3.18
N THR A 94 -0.19 3.21 -3.80
CA THR A 94 1.13 2.65 -4.13
C THR A 94 2.18 3.21 -3.20
N THR A 95 2.88 2.32 -2.50
CA THR A 95 4.13 2.64 -1.82
C THR A 95 5.28 2.27 -2.73
N ARG A 96 6.28 3.15 -2.85
CA ARG A 96 7.49 2.91 -3.65
C ARG A 96 8.72 2.84 -2.76
N ILE A 97 9.66 2.00 -3.16
CA ILE A 97 11.00 1.95 -2.58
C ILE A 97 12.00 2.06 -3.72
N ASP A 98 12.74 3.15 -3.71
CA ASP A 98 13.81 3.44 -4.65
C ASP A 98 15.15 3.18 -3.94
N TYR A 99 15.99 2.32 -4.51
CA TYR A 99 17.35 2.10 -4.00
C TYR A 99 18.35 2.94 -4.80
N ASP A 100 19.18 3.72 -4.11
CA ASP A 100 20.29 4.42 -4.73
C ASP A 100 21.45 3.48 -5.09
N GLN A 101 22.44 3.97 -5.83
CA GLN A 101 23.65 3.20 -6.22
C GLN A 101 24.46 2.60 -5.05
N HIS A 102 24.26 3.06 -3.82
CA HIS A 102 24.92 2.52 -2.61
C HIS A 102 24.04 1.52 -1.86
N GLY A 103 22.84 1.25 -2.36
CA GLY A 103 21.86 0.35 -1.78
C GLY A 103 21.07 0.96 -0.63
N ASN A 104 21.02 2.29 -0.51
CA ASN A 104 20.14 2.96 0.46
C ASN A 104 18.74 3.11 -0.14
N GLY A 105 17.75 2.54 0.54
CA GLY A 105 16.36 2.59 0.14
C GLY A 105 15.65 3.83 0.69
N VAL A 106 14.87 4.48 -0.18
CA VAL A 106 13.99 5.59 0.19
C VAL A 106 12.55 5.17 -0.04
N VAL A 107 11.72 5.28 0.99
CA VAL A 107 10.28 4.96 0.92
C VAL A 107 9.51 6.22 0.54
N THR A 108 8.67 6.13 -0.49
CA THR A 108 7.76 7.20 -0.90
C THR A 108 6.32 6.70 -1.03
N TYR A 109 5.37 7.60 -0.86
CA TYR A 109 3.93 7.34 -0.89
C TYR A 109 3.29 8.26 -1.93
N ASP A 110 2.25 7.78 -2.61
CA ASP A 110 1.46 8.58 -3.56
C ASP A 110 0.38 9.46 -2.90
#